data_AF-A0A1H8IS90-F1
#
_entry.id   AF-A0A1H8IS90-F1
#
_cell.length_a   1.000
_cell.length_b   1.000
_cell.length_c   1.000
_cell.angle_alpha   90.00
_cell.angle_beta   90.00
_cell.angle_gamma   90.00
#
_symmetry.space_group_name_H-M   'P 1'
#
loop_
_entity.id
_entity.type
_entity.pdbx_description
1 polymer ?
#
loop_
_entity_poly.entity_id
_entity_poly.type
_entity_poly.pdbx_seq_one_letter_code
_entity_poly.pdbx_strand_id
1 'polypeptide(L)'
;MNPLVDRFLKSTQSRVEIVPGKFIIFRRPLDGDFAEMAARGKAGPLDMIYEFTVGWDGFVDLDIFPGGDAEPLPFDKELFCWWIKDHSEHWNKITKAIDDELGAHEKRVGAAKKK
;
A
#
# COMPACT_ATOMS: atom_id res chain seq x y z
N MET A 1 19.21 -9.24 -7.14
CA MET A 1 18.42 -7.99 -7.28
C MET A 1 19.37 -6.82 -7.48
N ASN A 2 19.03 -5.81 -8.29
CA ASN A 2 19.91 -4.65 -8.50
C ASN A 2 19.77 -3.71 -7.28
N PRO A 3 20.86 -3.36 -6.56
CA PRO A 3 20.78 -2.55 -5.35
C PRO A 3 20.20 -1.15 -5.56
N LEU A 4 20.26 -0.60 -6.78
CA LEU A 4 19.61 0.66 -7.12
C LEU A 4 18.09 0.51 -7.25
N VAL A 5 17.62 -0.63 -7.77
CA VAL A 5 16.19 -0.95 -7.85
C VAL A 5 15.60 -1.07 -6.45
N ASP A 6 16.30 -1.74 -5.53
CA ASP A 6 15.83 -1.87 -4.13
C ASP A 6 15.74 -0.52 -3.42
N ARG A 7 16.73 0.36 -3.64
CA ARG A 7 16.70 1.73 -3.10
C ARG A 7 15.56 2.54 -3.69
N PHE A 8 15.32 2.42 -5.00
CA PHE A 8 14.21 3.08 -5.66
C PHE A 8 12.88 2.60 -5.08
N LEU A 9 12.65 1.28 -4.99
CA LEU A 9 11.44 0.71 -4.42
C LEU A 9 11.21 1.19 -2.98
N LYS A 10 12.24 1.15 -2.13
CA LYS A 10 12.16 1.67 -0.76
C LYS A 10 11.82 3.16 -0.71
N SER A 11 12.34 3.96 -1.66
CA SER A 11 12.01 5.39 -1.73
C SER A 11 10.56 5.70 -2.14
N THR A 12 9.86 4.71 -2.72
CA THR A 12 8.45 4.83 -3.09
C THR A 12 7.50 4.36 -2.00
N GLN A 13 8.02 3.76 -0.92
CA GLN A 13 7.22 3.19 0.15
C GLN A 13 6.85 4.23 1.21
N SER A 14 5.58 4.19 1.60
CA SER A 14 5.02 4.90 2.74
C SER A 14 4.18 3.94 3.56
N ARG A 15 3.82 4.33 4.78
CA ARG A 15 2.95 3.54 5.65
C ARG A 15 1.77 4.37 6.16
N VAL A 16 0.63 3.71 6.30
CA VAL A 16 -0.56 4.27 6.94
C VAL A 16 -0.97 3.39 8.11
N GLU A 17 -1.18 4.00 9.27
CA GLU A 17 -1.75 3.30 10.42
C GLU A 17 -3.25 3.10 10.18
N ILE A 18 -3.76 1.88 10.26
CA ILE A 18 -5.19 1.61 10.05
C ILE A 18 -5.96 1.56 11.38
N VAL A 19 -5.36 0.93 12.39
CA VAL A 19 -5.78 0.88 13.79
C VAL A 19 -4.52 1.00 14.66
N PRO A 20 -4.63 1.34 15.96
CA PRO A 20 -3.47 1.57 16.81
C PRO A 20 -2.44 0.44 16.74
N GLY A 21 -1.22 0.77 16.29
CA GLY A 21 -0.12 -0.17 16.18
C GLY A 21 -0.15 -1.11 14.96
N LYS A 22 -1.14 -1.00 14.06
CA LYS A 22 -1.23 -1.80 12.83
C LYS A 22 -1.06 -0.89 11.61
N PHE A 23 -0.03 -1.14 10.82
CA PHE A 23 0.31 -0.32 9.66
C PHE A 23 0.22 -1.11 8.37
N ILE A 24 -0.33 -0.49 7.33
CA ILE A 24 -0.23 -0.98 5.95
C ILE A 24 0.88 -0.21 5.27
N ILE A 25 1.81 -0.93 4.64
CA ILE A 25 2.91 -0.38 3.86
C ILE A 25 2.50 -0.45 2.39
N PHE A 26 2.53 0.69 1.71
CA PHE A 26 2.18 0.79 0.31
C PHE A 26 3.27 1.54 -0.45
N ARG A 27 3.37 1.29 -1.75
CA ARG A 27 4.17 2.09 -2.67
C ARG A 27 3.29 3.16 -3.30
N ARG A 28 3.81 4.36 -3.50
CA ARG A 28 3.12 5.35 -4.34
C ARG A 28 2.98 4.80 -5.78
N PRO A 29 1.87 5.11 -6.47
CA PRO A 29 1.75 4.83 -7.89
C PRO A 29 2.83 5.57 -8.68
N LEU A 30 3.33 4.91 -9.73
CA LEU A 30 4.16 5.49 -10.77
C LEU A 30 3.26 5.86 -11.95
N ASP A 31 3.71 6.80 -12.77
CA ASP A 31 2.93 7.27 -13.93
C ASP A 31 2.54 6.11 -14.88
N GLY A 32 3.42 5.11 -15.01
CA GLY A 32 3.15 3.90 -15.80
C GLY A 32 2.12 2.95 -15.19
N ASP A 33 1.97 2.92 -13.86
CA ASP A 33 1.04 2.02 -13.18
C ASP A 33 -0.41 2.35 -13.58
N PHE A 34 -0.76 3.63 -13.69
CA PHE A 34 -2.10 4.05 -14.10
C PHE A 34 -2.44 3.61 -15.53
N ALA A 35 -1.47 3.69 -16.45
CA ALA A 35 -1.64 3.22 -17.81
C ALA A 35 -1.86 1.69 -17.86
N GLU A 36 -1.10 0.93 -17.07
CA GLU A 36 -1.27 -0.52 -16.95
C GLU A 36 -2.62 -0.91 -16.32
N MET A 37 -3.03 -0.23 -15.25
CA MET A 37 -4.31 -0.48 -14.59
C MET A 37 -5.49 -0.19 -15.52
N ALA A 38 -5.46 0.94 -16.23
CA ALA A 38 -6.47 1.30 -17.22
C ALA A 38 -6.56 0.26 -18.35
N ALA A 39 -5.42 -0.21 -18.87
CA ALA A 39 -5.38 -1.24 -19.90
C ALA A 39 -5.97 -2.58 -19.43
N ARG A 40 -5.87 -2.90 -18.13
CA ARG A 40 -6.45 -4.11 -17.51
C ARG A 40 -7.92 -3.93 -17.10
N GLY A 41 -8.52 -2.77 -17.34
CA GLY A 41 -9.90 -2.46 -16.91
C GLY A 41 -10.07 -2.38 -15.39
N LYS A 42 -8.98 -2.18 -14.64
CA LYS A 42 -8.97 -2.07 -13.19
C LYS A 42 -8.98 -0.60 -12.78
N ALA A 43 -10.03 -0.16 -12.11
CA ALA A 43 -10.19 1.23 -11.68
C ALA A 43 -10.85 1.37 -10.29
N GLY A 44 -11.08 0.26 -9.58
CA GLY A 44 -11.74 0.29 -8.29
C GLY A 44 -10.80 0.66 -7.14
N PRO A 45 -11.34 1.16 -6.01
CA PRO A 45 -10.59 1.36 -4.76
C PRO A 45 -9.80 0.12 -4.32
N LEU A 46 -10.43 -1.05 -4.41
CA LEU A 46 -9.80 -2.34 -4.08
C LEU A 46 -8.65 -2.68 -5.04
N ASP A 47 -8.76 -2.38 -6.33
CA ASP A 47 -7.68 -2.63 -7.29
C ASP A 47 -6.43 -1.82 -6.93
N MET A 48 -6.60 -0.56 -6.51
CA MET A 48 -5.49 0.27 -6.03
C MET A 48 -4.85 -0.33 -4.77
N ILE A 49 -5.66 -0.76 -3.80
CA ILE A 49 -5.16 -1.38 -2.57
C ILE A 49 -4.40 -2.67 -2.88
N TYR A 50 -4.91 -3.49 -3.80
CA TYR A 50 -4.24 -4.72 -4.24
C TYR A 50 -2.97 -4.45 -5.04
N GLU A 51 -2.89 -3.39 -5.83
CA GLU A 51 -1.70 -3.14 -6.64
C GLU A 51 -0.57 -2.51 -5.80
N PHE A 52 -0.91 -1.61 -4.89
CA PHE A 52 0.06 -0.74 -4.25
C PHE A 52 0.47 -1.16 -2.84
N THR A 53 -0.27 -2.01 -2.14
CA THR A 53 0.18 -2.55 -0.85
C THR A 53 1.36 -3.50 -1.04
N VAL A 54 2.46 -3.28 -0.33
CA VAL A 54 3.68 -4.08 -0.41
C VAL A 54 4.12 -4.67 0.92
N GLY A 55 3.41 -4.34 2.00
CA GLY A 55 3.73 -4.81 3.33
C GLY A 55 2.64 -4.49 4.34
N TRP A 56 2.80 -5.05 5.53
CA TRP A 56 2.14 -4.58 6.75
C TRP A 56 3.13 -4.65 7.91
N ASP A 57 2.80 -4.00 9.02
CA ASP A 57 3.60 -4.02 10.24
C ASP A 57 2.69 -4.04 11.46
N GLY A 58 3.10 -4.80 12.48
CA GLY A 58 2.38 -4.96 13.73
C GLY A 58 1.24 -5.99 13.72
N PHE A 59 0.98 -6.68 12.60
CA PHE A 59 -0.06 -7.71 12.51
C PHE A 59 0.36 -9.02 13.19
N VAL A 60 -0.61 -9.72 13.75
CA VAL A 60 -0.50 -11.06 14.34
C VAL A 60 -1.63 -11.95 13.79
N ASP A 61 -1.54 -13.25 13.97
CA ASP A 61 -2.55 -14.20 13.47
C ASP A 61 -3.96 -13.92 14.02
N LEU A 62 -4.06 -13.47 15.28
CA LEU A 62 -5.32 -13.04 15.90
C LEU A 62 -6.03 -11.89 15.17
N ASP A 63 -5.32 -11.07 14.39
CA ASP A 63 -5.95 -10.00 13.60
C ASP A 63 -6.59 -10.52 12.30
N ILE A 64 -6.26 -11.74 11.89
CA ILE A 64 -6.67 -12.30 10.60
C ILE A 64 -7.80 -13.32 10.75
N PHE A 65 -7.72 -14.20 11.74
CA PHE A 65 -8.76 -15.20 11.97
C PHE A 65 -8.93 -15.53 13.47
N PRO A 66 -10.14 -15.94 13.89
CA PRO A 66 -10.38 -16.35 15.27
C PRO A 66 -9.54 -17.58 15.64
N GLY A 67 -8.82 -17.52 16.76
CA GLY A 67 -8.02 -18.64 17.26
C GLY A 67 -6.57 -18.67 16.77
N GLY A 68 -6.11 -17.62 16.09
CA GLY A 68 -4.69 -17.39 15.84
C GLY A 68 -3.88 -17.15 17.11
N ASP A 69 -2.56 -17.03 16.98
CA ASP A 69 -1.67 -16.66 18.07
C ASP A 69 -1.31 -15.16 18.05
N ALA A 70 -0.56 -14.74 19.07
CA ALA A 70 -0.06 -13.37 19.21
C ALA A 70 1.34 -13.19 18.60
N GLU A 71 1.80 -14.12 17.76
CA GLU A 71 3.10 -14.00 17.12
C GLU A 71 3.06 -13.03 15.94
N PRO A 72 4.15 -12.29 15.66
CA PRO A 72 4.21 -11.39 14.52
C PRO A 72 3.99 -12.16 13.21
N LEU A 73 2.97 -11.74 12.46
CA LEU A 73 2.60 -12.35 11.20
C LEU A 73 3.35 -11.67 10.03
N PRO A 74 4.24 -12.39 9.31
CA PRO A 74 4.89 -11.86 8.12
C PRO A 74 3.88 -11.44 7.06
N PHE A 75 4.22 -10.40 6.29
CA PHE A 75 3.36 -9.97 5.20
C PHE A 75 3.31 -11.01 4.09
N ASP A 76 2.10 -11.45 3.78
CA ASP A 76 1.79 -12.22 2.59
C ASP A 76 0.75 -11.48 1.73
N LYS A 77 1.05 -11.39 0.43
CA LYS A 77 0.24 -10.60 -0.49
C LYS A 77 -1.12 -11.25 -0.74
N GLU A 78 -1.18 -12.56 -0.83
CA GLU A 78 -2.41 -13.29 -1.07
C GLU A 78 -3.34 -13.20 0.14
N LEU A 79 -2.78 -13.42 1.33
CA LEU A 79 -3.47 -13.28 2.61
C LEU A 79 -4.04 -11.88 2.80
N PHE A 80 -3.23 -10.84 2.55
CA PHE A 80 -3.70 -9.47 2.60
C PHE A 80 -4.88 -9.23 1.66
N CYS A 81 -4.82 -9.73 0.42
CA CYS A 81 -5.91 -9.58 -0.56
C CYS A 81 -7.20 -10.26 -0.10
N TRP A 82 -7.12 -11.35 0.65
CA TRP A 82 -8.30 -11.99 1.25
C TRP A 82 -8.83 -11.21 2.45
N TRP A 83 -7.94 -10.87 3.38
CA TRP A 83 -8.30 -10.14 4.59
C TRP A 83 -8.97 -8.79 4.27
N ILE A 84 -8.38 -7.99 3.38
CA ILE A 84 -8.90 -6.65 3.09
C ILE A 84 -10.27 -6.67 2.40
N LYS A 85 -10.67 -7.76 1.72
CA LYS A 85 -12.02 -7.88 1.13
C LYS A 85 -13.11 -7.81 2.18
N ASP A 86 -12.83 -8.32 3.37
CA ASP A 86 -13.78 -8.36 4.49
C ASP A 86 -13.71 -7.08 5.36
N HIS A 87 -12.67 -6.26 5.19
CA HIS A 87 -12.40 -5.08 6.02
C HIS A 87 -12.61 -3.77 5.26
N SER A 88 -13.85 -3.55 4.79
CA SER A 88 -14.24 -2.38 4.00
C SER A 88 -14.04 -1.03 4.71
N GLU A 89 -14.05 -1.02 6.04
CA GLU A 89 -13.82 0.14 6.89
C GLU A 89 -12.41 0.74 6.70
N HIS A 90 -11.44 -0.05 6.24
CA HIS A 90 -10.07 0.39 6.01
C HIS A 90 -9.85 0.93 4.59
N TRP A 91 -10.73 0.63 3.64
CA TRP A 91 -10.49 0.93 2.22
C TRP A 91 -10.26 2.42 1.99
N ASN A 92 -11.18 3.26 2.48
CA ASN A 92 -11.09 4.71 2.31
C ASN A 92 -9.82 5.30 2.92
N LYS A 93 -9.35 4.74 4.04
CA LYS A 93 -8.15 5.22 4.72
C LYS A 93 -6.90 4.88 3.93
N ILE A 94 -6.84 3.67 3.37
CA ILE A 94 -5.70 3.20 2.57
C ILE A 94 -5.67 3.92 1.22
N THR A 95 -6.79 3.99 0.49
CA THR A 95 -6.83 4.71 -0.80
C THR A 95 -6.47 6.17 -0.65
N LYS A 96 -7.01 6.84 0.37
CA LYS A 96 -6.66 8.23 0.67
C LYS A 96 -5.16 8.40 0.94
N ALA A 97 -4.53 7.47 1.67
CA ALA A 97 -3.09 7.54 1.93
C ALA A 97 -2.25 7.37 0.64
N ILE A 98 -2.71 6.51 -0.28
CA ILE A 98 -2.09 6.33 -1.61
C ILE A 98 -2.20 7.64 -2.41
N ASP A 99 -3.38 8.24 -2.47
CA ASP A 99 -3.63 9.51 -3.19
C ASP A 99 -2.84 10.68 -2.59
N ASP A 100 -2.83 10.78 -1.25
CA ASP A 100 -2.14 11.86 -0.53
C ASP A 100 -0.62 11.81 -0.80
N GLU A 101 -0.01 10.61 -0.88
CA GLU A 101 1.41 10.48 -1.22
C GLU A 101 1.73 10.72 -2.70
N LEU A 102 0.82 10.35 -3.60
CA LEU A 102 0.95 10.71 -5.00
C LEU A 102 0.98 12.23 -5.17
N GLY A 103 0.00 12.93 -4.58
CA GLY A 103 -0.06 14.40 -4.61
C GLY A 103 1.12 15.06 -3.89
N ALA A 104 1.63 14.47 -2.81
CA ALA A 104 2.83 14.96 -2.13
C ALA A 104 4.09 14.81 -3.01
N HIS A 105 4.21 13.71 -3.75
CA HIS A 105 5.30 13.50 -4.69
C HIS A 105 5.28 14.52 -5.83
N GLU A 106 4.11 14.73 -6.46
CA GLU A 106 3.94 15.71 -7.53
C GLU A 106 4.34 17.13 -7.09
N LYS A 107 3.96 17.53 -5.88
CA LYS A 107 4.36 18.81 -5.29
C LYS A 107 5.87 18.92 -5.12
N ARG A 108 6.53 17.86 -4.61
CA ARG A 108 8.00 17.84 -4.44
C ARG A 108 8.72 17.96 -5.79
N VAL A 109 8.28 17.23 -6.81
CA VAL A 109 8.88 17.26 -8.16
C VAL A 109 8.60 18.58 -8.87
N GLY A 110 7.35 19.08 -8.80
CA GLY A 110 6.96 20.35 -9.39
C GLY A 110 7.67 21.56 -8.76
N ALA A 111 7.95 21.52 -7.45
CA ALA A 111 8.74 22.52 -6.77
C ALA A 111 10.24 22.44 -7.15
N ALA A 112 10.77 21.23 -7.36
CA ALA A 112 12.16 21.03 -7.80
C ALA A 112 12.41 21.51 -9.23
N LYS A 113 11.41 21.42 -10.13
CA LYS A 113 11.50 21.95 -11.51
C LYS A 113 11.45 23.49 -11.61
N LYS A 114 11.13 24.19 -10.53
CA LYS A 114 11.03 25.67 -10.48
C LYS A 114 12.27 26.36 -9.88
N LYS A 115 13.32 25.61 -9.53
CA LYS A 115 14.64 26.13 -9.14
C LYS A 115 15.64 25.89 -10.26
#